data_AF-A0A6P6E1S6-F1
#
_entry.id   AF-A0A6P6E1S6-F1
#
_cell.length_a   1.000
_cell.length_b   1.000
_cell.length_c   1.000
_cell.angle_alpha   90.00
_cell.angle_beta   90.00
_cell.angle_gamma   90.00
#
_symmetry.space_group_name_H-M   'P 1'
#
loop_
_entity.id
_entity.type
_entity.pdbx_description
1 polymer ?
#
loop_
_entity_poly.entity_id
_entity_poly.type
_entity_poly.pdbx_seq_one_letter_code
_entity_poly.pdbx_strand_id
1 'polypeptide(L)'
;MSDLSEELPRPGSDGDQVETCVVSGAGMHFPWLRKHLDSVAAGGKKKKDFAQTTGACLSLAQEALLQQQWPRAAEFMYSYLQTLEDSDSSQRQAAPNNVETFSAFADQMKNIGVLNYLKAIIFLWADKDDYAYNTEARNILSHSWKTSVHFSALIKTPGVWDPFVKSYVEMLEFYGDQDGARKVLTNYAYDEKFPSNPNAHIYLYNFLKRAKAPRSELLSVLKILYQIVPSHKLMLEFHLLLRKSEKEEHRKLGLEVLFSLLDFAGCTKSVTAWRCLASYLRQTLMANHLGWVQEEWESRRNWWPTFHFSYFWAKSDWKEDKDLAYEKAFVAGTLLGKGCKYFRYILKQDHQDLRKKIKQMKKSVRRYSIVKPAVD
;
A
#
# COMPACT_ATOMS: atom_id res chain seq x y z
N MET A 1 22.64 49.04 -32.03
CA MET A 1 23.74 49.77 -32.71
C MET A 1 25.03 49.28 -32.10
N SER A 2 25.91 48.53 -32.73
CA SER A 2 26.08 48.05 -34.11
C SER A 2 27.02 46.82 -34.00
N ASP A 3 26.65 45.66 -34.55
CA ASP A 3 27.10 45.08 -35.83
C ASP A 3 28.60 44.77 -35.94
N LEU A 4 28.89 43.48 -36.19
CA LEU A 4 30.06 42.82 -36.81
C LEU A 4 29.84 41.29 -36.54
N SER A 5 29.15 40.49 -37.36
CA SER A 5 29.25 40.16 -38.79
C SER A 5 30.59 39.59 -39.21
N GLU A 6 30.67 38.25 -39.25
CA GLU A 6 31.48 37.37 -40.13
C GLU A 6 31.24 35.92 -39.60
N GLU A 7 31.00 34.86 -40.35
CA GLU A 7 30.75 34.61 -41.76
C GLU A 7 30.15 33.18 -41.84
N LEU A 8 29.17 32.98 -42.71
CA LEU A 8 28.63 31.66 -43.09
C LEU A 8 29.58 30.98 -44.08
N PRO A 9 29.59 29.63 -44.09
CA PRO A 9 29.48 28.94 -45.36
C PRO A 9 28.28 27.99 -45.37
N ARG A 10 27.59 27.99 -46.52
CA ARG A 10 26.48 27.09 -46.89
C ARG A 10 27.00 26.06 -47.92
N PRO A 11 26.21 25.03 -48.26
CA PRO A 11 26.48 23.63 -47.94
C PRO A 11 27.17 22.84 -49.06
N GLY A 12 27.98 21.85 -48.67
CA GLY A 12 28.45 20.77 -49.55
C GLY A 12 27.58 19.52 -49.37
N SER A 13 27.17 18.96 -50.49
CA SER A 13 26.37 17.73 -50.64
C SER A 13 27.17 16.47 -50.28
N ASP A 14 26.40 15.45 -49.88
CA ASP A 14 26.69 14.01 -49.90
C ASP A 14 27.60 13.39 -48.82
N GLY A 15 27.05 12.34 -48.19
CA GLY A 15 27.84 11.27 -47.57
C GLY A 15 27.23 10.67 -46.30
N ASP A 16 26.13 9.91 -46.45
CA ASP A 16 25.64 8.94 -45.46
C ASP A 16 26.78 8.09 -44.87
N GLN A 17 27.01 8.14 -43.55
CA GLN A 17 27.43 6.98 -42.74
C GLN A 17 26.86 7.12 -41.32
N VAL A 18 25.76 6.40 -41.07
CA VAL A 18 25.17 6.18 -39.75
C VAL A 18 25.99 5.08 -39.04
N GLU A 19 26.63 5.44 -37.92
CA GLU A 19 27.17 4.47 -36.98
C GLU A 19 26.03 3.61 -36.42
N THR A 20 26.16 2.30 -36.61
CA THR A 20 25.17 1.30 -36.23
C THR A 20 25.46 0.81 -34.81
N CYS A 21 24.68 1.26 -33.82
CA CYS A 21 24.65 0.61 -32.51
C CYS A 21 23.77 -0.65 -32.59
N VAL A 22 24.42 -1.82 -32.54
CA VAL A 22 23.76 -3.13 -32.50
C VAL A 22 23.26 -3.38 -31.08
N VAL A 23 21.94 -3.25 -30.87
CA VAL A 23 21.25 -3.83 -29.71
C VAL A 23 20.75 -5.22 -30.11
N SER A 24 21.46 -6.25 -29.67
CA SER A 24 21.02 -7.63 -29.73
C SER A 24 20.04 -7.87 -28.58
N GLY A 25 18.75 -7.90 -28.90
CA GLY A 25 17.68 -8.38 -28.03
C GLY A 25 16.89 -9.44 -28.77
N ALA A 26 17.03 -10.70 -28.35
CA ALA A 26 16.28 -11.83 -28.87
C ALA A 26 14.80 -11.71 -28.47
N GLY A 27 14.03 -10.91 -29.23
CA GLY A 27 12.57 -10.88 -29.17
C GLY A 27 12.00 -12.09 -29.89
N MET A 28 11.06 -12.79 -29.24
CA MET A 28 10.31 -13.89 -29.86
C MET A 28 9.63 -13.42 -31.15
N HIS A 29 9.96 -14.11 -32.24
CA HIS A 29 9.47 -13.84 -33.58
C HIS A 29 8.03 -14.37 -33.73
N PHE A 30 7.04 -13.47 -33.82
CA PHE A 30 5.63 -13.83 -34.03
C PHE A 30 5.21 -13.59 -35.50
N PRO A 31 5.13 -14.64 -36.35
CA PRO A 31 4.91 -14.50 -37.80
C PRO A 31 3.52 -13.94 -38.17
N TRP A 32 2.54 -14.01 -37.27
CA TRP A 32 1.17 -13.59 -37.55
C TRP A 32 0.96 -12.07 -37.51
N LEU A 33 1.77 -11.35 -36.72
CA LEU A 33 1.71 -9.88 -36.63
C LEU A 33 2.21 -9.23 -37.93
N ARG A 34 3.22 -9.83 -38.59
CA ARG A 34 3.74 -9.39 -39.88
C ARG A 34 2.71 -9.51 -41.00
N LYS A 35 1.84 -10.52 -40.97
CA LYS A 35 0.80 -10.73 -42.00
C LYS A 35 -0.26 -9.62 -42.02
N HIS A 36 -0.47 -8.93 -40.90
CA HIS A 36 -1.34 -7.75 -40.83
C HIS A 36 -0.62 -6.43 -41.14
N LEU A 37 0.68 -6.33 -40.82
CA LEU A 37 1.51 -5.16 -41.15
C LEU A 37 1.90 -5.11 -42.64
N ASP A 38 2.15 -6.24 -43.29
CA ASP A 38 2.53 -6.32 -44.70
C ASP A 38 1.38 -5.96 -45.65
N SER A 39 0.12 -6.06 -45.20
CA SER A 39 -1.05 -5.54 -45.93
C SER A 39 -1.08 -4.01 -45.99
N VAL A 40 -0.26 -3.32 -45.18
CA VAL A 40 -0.24 -1.86 -45.02
C VAL A 40 1.10 -1.28 -45.54
N ALA A 41 2.05 -2.12 -45.94
CA ALA A 41 3.40 -1.74 -46.35
C ALA A 41 3.51 -1.24 -47.81
N ALA A 42 2.66 -0.27 -48.19
CA ALA A 42 2.90 0.58 -49.36
C ALA A 42 2.81 2.05 -48.96
N GLY A 43 3.91 2.58 -48.41
CA GLY A 43 4.10 4.01 -48.15
C GLY A 43 4.56 4.30 -46.73
N GLY A 44 5.85 4.58 -46.57
CA GLY A 44 6.50 4.74 -45.27
C GLY A 44 5.87 5.81 -44.37
N LYS A 45 5.72 5.49 -43.07
CA LYS A 45 5.51 6.44 -41.96
C LYS A 45 5.57 5.73 -40.60
N LYS A 46 6.78 5.47 -40.09
CA LYS A 46 7.04 4.85 -38.76
C LYS A 46 6.31 5.52 -37.56
N LYS A 47 5.85 6.78 -37.70
CA LYS A 47 5.10 7.53 -36.67
C LYS A 47 3.58 7.28 -36.68
N LYS A 48 3.01 6.80 -37.80
CA LYS A 48 1.58 6.42 -37.88
C LYS A 48 1.36 5.00 -37.33
N ASP A 49 2.33 4.11 -37.53
CA ASP A 49 2.21 2.69 -37.20
C ASP A 49 2.06 2.42 -35.69
N PHE A 50 2.74 3.21 -34.84
CA PHE A 50 2.66 3.08 -33.37
C PHE A 50 1.28 3.45 -32.82
N ALA A 51 0.78 4.64 -33.15
CA ALA A 51 -0.55 5.09 -32.70
C ALA A 51 -1.67 4.17 -33.20
N GLN A 52 -1.50 3.59 -34.40
CA GLN A 52 -2.44 2.66 -35.00
C GLN A 52 -2.40 1.28 -34.33
N THR A 53 -1.21 0.79 -33.97
CA THR A 53 -1.04 -0.49 -33.25
C THR A 53 -1.56 -0.40 -31.81
N THR A 54 -1.26 0.70 -31.12
CA THR A 54 -1.74 0.99 -29.76
C THR A 54 -3.27 1.16 -29.72
N GLY A 55 -3.84 1.83 -30.73
CA GLY A 55 -5.30 1.93 -30.90
C GLY A 55 -5.96 0.58 -31.18
N ALA A 56 -5.35 -0.26 -32.03
CA ALA A 56 -5.86 -1.60 -32.34
C ALA A 56 -5.84 -2.53 -31.12
N CYS A 57 -4.76 -2.54 -30.33
CA CYS A 57 -4.69 -3.34 -29.10
C CYS A 57 -5.77 -2.94 -28.09
N LEU A 58 -6.05 -1.64 -27.96
CA LEU A 58 -7.10 -1.13 -27.07
C LEU A 58 -8.50 -1.52 -27.56
N SER A 59 -8.79 -1.38 -28.85
CA SER A 59 -10.08 -1.79 -29.43
C SER A 59 -10.29 -3.31 -29.35
N LEU A 60 -9.25 -4.10 -29.57
CA LEU A 60 -9.31 -5.56 -29.43
C LEU A 60 -9.46 -6.01 -27.98
N ALA A 61 -8.84 -5.30 -27.02
CA ALA A 61 -9.07 -5.51 -25.61
C ALA A 61 -10.54 -5.20 -25.25
N GLN A 62 -11.08 -4.07 -25.72
CA GLN A 62 -12.47 -3.68 -25.50
C GLN A 62 -13.47 -4.69 -26.10
N GLU A 63 -13.21 -5.15 -27.31
CA GLU A 63 -14.05 -6.15 -27.98
C GLU A 63 -13.97 -7.53 -27.30
N ALA A 64 -12.76 -7.95 -26.89
CA ALA A 64 -12.58 -9.17 -26.11
C ALA A 64 -13.31 -9.10 -24.76
N LEU A 65 -13.37 -7.92 -24.12
CA LEU A 65 -14.16 -7.72 -22.89
C LEU A 65 -15.67 -7.81 -23.17
N LEU A 66 -16.17 -7.20 -24.25
CA LEU A 66 -17.58 -7.27 -24.65
C LEU A 66 -18.02 -8.70 -24.97
N GLN A 67 -17.11 -9.49 -25.56
CA GLN A 67 -17.32 -10.91 -25.88
C GLN A 67 -16.99 -11.85 -24.71
N GLN A 68 -16.68 -11.32 -23.51
CA GLN A 68 -16.32 -12.09 -22.31
C GLN A 68 -15.09 -13.02 -22.48
N GLN A 69 -14.18 -12.68 -23.40
CA GLN A 69 -12.93 -13.40 -23.66
C GLN A 69 -11.81 -12.81 -22.78
N TRP A 70 -11.93 -12.98 -21.47
CA TRP A 70 -11.06 -12.36 -20.46
C TRP A 70 -9.56 -12.66 -20.59
N PRO A 71 -9.12 -13.90 -20.92
CA PRO A 71 -7.70 -14.17 -21.14
C PRO A 71 -7.14 -13.40 -22.33
N ARG A 72 -7.94 -13.27 -23.40
CA ARG A 72 -7.59 -12.56 -24.63
C ARG A 72 -7.56 -11.05 -24.41
N ALA A 73 -8.50 -10.54 -23.60
CA ALA A 73 -8.48 -9.14 -23.15
C ALA A 73 -7.22 -8.84 -22.34
N ALA A 74 -6.80 -9.73 -21.45
CA ALA A 74 -5.58 -9.58 -20.66
C ALA A 74 -4.30 -9.61 -21.53
N GLU A 75 -4.24 -10.48 -22.54
CA GLU A 75 -3.12 -10.53 -23.51
C GLU A 75 -3.00 -9.23 -24.32
N PHE A 76 -4.12 -8.68 -24.80
CA PHE A 76 -4.12 -7.40 -25.52
C PHE A 76 -3.76 -6.22 -24.60
N MET A 77 -4.17 -6.27 -23.33
CA MET A 77 -3.78 -5.27 -22.32
C MET A 77 -2.28 -5.33 -21.99
N TYR A 78 -1.71 -6.52 -21.88
CA TYR A 78 -0.27 -6.70 -21.65
C TYR A 78 0.55 -6.22 -22.84
N SER A 79 0.13 -6.57 -24.07
CA SER A 79 0.75 -6.09 -25.30
C SER A 79 0.71 -4.56 -25.43
N TYR A 80 -0.40 -3.93 -25.03
CA TYR A 80 -0.55 -2.46 -25.00
C TYR A 80 0.42 -1.79 -24.01
N LEU A 81 0.56 -2.36 -22.81
CA LEU A 81 1.48 -1.84 -21.79
C LEU A 81 2.94 -1.97 -22.22
N GLN A 82 3.31 -3.09 -22.83
CA GLN A 82 4.65 -3.32 -23.34
C GLN A 82 5.01 -2.36 -24.48
N THR A 83 4.06 -2.03 -25.37
CA THR A 83 4.29 -1.01 -26.41
C THR A 83 4.53 0.40 -25.83
N LEU A 84 3.90 0.73 -24.70
CA LEU A 84 4.11 2.01 -24.01
C LEU A 84 5.45 2.09 -23.27
N GLU A 85 5.97 0.94 -22.80
CA GLU A 85 7.25 0.83 -22.11
C GLU A 85 8.44 0.91 -23.08
N ASP A 86 8.34 0.30 -24.27
CA ASP A 86 9.38 0.30 -25.32
C ASP A 86 9.50 1.64 -26.08
N SER A 87 8.71 2.67 -25.71
CA SER A 87 8.70 3.99 -26.35
C SER A 87 9.53 5.02 -25.59
N ASP A 88 10.58 5.56 -26.23
CA ASP A 88 11.44 6.62 -25.68
C ASP A 88 10.63 7.86 -25.24
N SER A 89 11.15 8.55 -24.23
CA SER A 89 10.49 9.68 -23.53
C SER A 89 9.99 10.81 -24.44
N SER A 90 10.58 10.99 -25.62
CA SER A 90 10.17 11.97 -26.63
C SER A 90 8.94 11.56 -27.46
N GLN A 91 8.62 10.27 -27.53
CA GLN A 91 7.43 9.76 -28.23
C GLN A 91 6.16 9.78 -27.35
N ARG A 92 6.33 9.80 -26.02
CA ARG A 92 5.21 9.94 -25.06
C ARG A 92 4.48 11.28 -25.16
N GLN A 93 5.12 12.31 -25.71
CA GLN A 93 4.49 13.62 -25.95
C GLN A 93 3.62 13.67 -27.21
N ALA A 94 3.75 12.69 -28.12
CA ALA A 94 2.93 12.58 -29.33
C ALA A 94 1.86 11.48 -29.24
N ALA A 95 1.90 10.62 -28.21
CA ALA A 95 0.75 9.82 -27.83
C ALA A 95 -0.33 10.78 -27.29
N PRO A 96 -1.61 10.63 -27.69
CA PRO A 96 -2.68 11.41 -27.08
C PRO A 96 -2.57 11.25 -25.57
N ASN A 97 -2.74 12.35 -24.81
CA ASN A 97 -2.63 12.43 -23.36
C ASN A 97 -3.58 11.40 -22.69
N ASN A 98 -3.16 10.14 -22.67
CA ASN A 98 -3.97 8.97 -22.37
C ASN A 98 -3.96 8.65 -20.86
N VAL A 99 -3.42 9.53 -20.01
CA VAL A 99 -3.57 9.39 -18.56
C VAL A 99 -5.04 9.56 -18.17
N GLU A 100 -5.75 10.48 -18.81
CA GLU A 100 -7.20 10.67 -18.64
C GLU A 100 -8.01 9.55 -19.29
N THR A 101 -7.56 8.99 -20.42
CA THR A 101 -8.21 7.85 -21.07
C THR A 101 -7.97 6.54 -20.33
N PHE A 102 -6.80 6.38 -19.70
CA PHE A 102 -6.49 5.26 -18.83
C PHE A 102 -7.18 5.40 -17.47
N SER A 103 -7.26 6.59 -16.89
CA SER A 103 -8.05 6.81 -15.68
C SER A 103 -9.53 6.62 -15.97
N ALA A 104 -10.03 7.13 -17.11
CA ALA A 104 -11.39 6.89 -17.55
C ALA A 104 -11.64 5.42 -17.89
N PHE A 105 -10.70 4.70 -18.50
CA PHE A 105 -10.80 3.25 -18.78
C PHE A 105 -10.69 2.41 -17.51
N ALA A 106 -9.81 2.75 -16.58
CA ALA A 106 -9.72 2.12 -15.26
C ALA A 106 -10.97 2.43 -14.43
N ASP A 107 -11.53 3.62 -14.54
CA ASP A 107 -12.81 3.99 -13.95
C ASP A 107 -13.98 3.33 -14.70
N GLN A 108 -13.88 3.08 -16.00
CA GLN A 108 -14.86 2.35 -16.79
C GLN A 108 -14.78 0.84 -16.52
N MET A 109 -13.59 0.29 -16.24
CA MET A 109 -13.35 -1.09 -15.79
C MET A 109 -13.84 -1.30 -14.36
N LYS A 110 -13.61 -0.31 -13.47
CA LYS A 110 -14.33 -0.22 -12.19
C LYS A 110 -15.85 -0.17 -12.45
N ASN A 111 -16.32 0.65 -13.40
CA ASN A 111 -17.75 0.81 -13.69
C ASN A 111 -18.38 -0.29 -14.58
N ILE A 112 -17.67 -1.34 -15.00
CA ILE A 112 -18.25 -2.44 -15.80
C ILE A 112 -18.12 -3.77 -15.06
N GLY A 113 -16.92 -4.09 -14.54
CA GLY A 113 -16.70 -5.28 -13.74
C GLY A 113 -17.26 -5.12 -12.31
N VAL A 114 -16.93 -4.01 -11.65
CA VAL A 114 -17.43 -3.70 -10.30
C VAL A 114 -18.87 -3.21 -10.35
N LEU A 115 -19.38 -2.66 -11.47
CA LEU A 115 -20.79 -2.23 -11.56
C LEU A 115 -21.77 -3.36 -11.88
N ASN A 116 -21.38 -4.39 -12.64
CA ASN A 116 -22.20 -5.60 -12.78
C ASN A 116 -22.23 -6.39 -11.46
N TYR A 117 -21.14 -6.33 -10.70
CA TYR A 117 -21.03 -6.87 -9.35
C TYR A 117 -21.75 -6.02 -8.29
N LEU A 118 -21.64 -4.69 -8.34
CA LEU A 118 -22.41 -3.74 -7.51
C LEU A 118 -23.90 -3.82 -7.85
N LYS A 119 -24.29 -4.04 -9.11
CA LYS A 119 -25.68 -4.32 -9.49
C LYS A 119 -26.17 -5.63 -8.87
N ALA A 120 -25.35 -6.68 -8.86
CA ALA A 120 -25.67 -7.92 -8.15
C ALA A 120 -25.79 -7.70 -6.63
N ILE A 121 -24.86 -6.95 -6.01
CA ILE A 121 -24.92 -6.60 -4.58
C ILE A 121 -26.13 -5.70 -4.25
N ILE A 122 -26.40 -4.67 -5.05
CA ILE A 122 -27.55 -3.76 -4.91
C ILE A 122 -28.85 -4.53 -5.05
N PHE A 123 -28.94 -5.50 -5.97
CA PHE A 123 -30.11 -6.37 -6.14
C PHE A 123 -30.30 -7.34 -4.96
N LEU A 124 -29.21 -7.82 -4.35
CA LEU A 124 -29.24 -8.68 -3.16
C LEU A 124 -29.58 -7.93 -1.87
N TRP A 125 -29.26 -6.64 -1.79
CA TRP A 125 -29.63 -5.78 -0.66
C TRP A 125 -31.06 -5.21 -0.79
N ALA A 126 -31.62 -5.19 -2.00
CA ALA A 126 -32.99 -4.78 -2.26
C ALA A 126 -34.03 -5.84 -1.82
N ASP A 127 -33.61 -7.08 -1.54
CA ASP A 127 -34.50 -8.20 -1.22
C ASP A 127 -34.67 -8.38 0.31
N LYS A 128 -35.19 -7.35 0.96
CA LYS A 128 -35.89 -7.55 2.25
C LYS A 128 -37.40 -7.33 2.17
N ASP A 129 -37.93 -6.75 1.10
CA ASP A 129 -39.34 -6.35 1.08
C ASP A 129 -40.09 -6.51 -0.26
N ASP A 130 -39.60 -7.22 -1.30
CA ASP A 130 -40.49 -7.42 -2.46
C ASP A 130 -40.34 -8.74 -3.23
N TYR A 131 -41.39 -9.54 -3.11
CA TYR A 131 -41.54 -10.90 -3.63
C TYR A 131 -41.99 -10.85 -5.11
N ALA A 132 -41.15 -10.37 -6.01
CA ALA A 132 -41.45 -10.32 -7.45
C ALA A 132 -40.22 -10.72 -8.29
N TYR A 133 -39.81 -11.98 -8.18
CA TYR A 133 -38.58 -12.54 -8.73
C TYR A 133 -38.86 -13.48 -9.91
N ASN A 134 -38.54 -13.10 -11.16
CA ASN A 134 -38.44 -14.10 -12.24
C ASN A 134 -37.53 -13.68 -13.42
N THR A 135 -36.75 -14.66 -13.90
CA THR A 135 -35.91 -14.67 -15.11
C THR A 135 -34.67 -13.76 -15.12
N GLU A 136 -34.80 -12.45 -14.88
CA GLU A 136 -33.66 -11.51 -15.00
C GLU A 136 -32.61 -11.76 -13.91
N ALA A 137 -33.07 -11.99 -12.68
CA ALA A 137 -32.21 -12.31 -11.56
C ALA A 137 -31.54 -13.69 -11.68
N ARG A 138 -32.20 -14.69 -12.31
CA ARG A 138 -31.57 -15.98 -12.64
C ARG A 138 -30.53 -15.86 -13.75
N ASN A 139 -30.77 -15.02 -14.75
CA ASN A 139 -29.81 -14.74 -15.81
C ASN A 139 -28.59 -13.98 -15.28
N ILE A 140 -28.78 -13.03 -14.36
CA ILE A 140 -27.71 -12.31 -13.68
C ILE A 140 -26.90 -13.25 -12.76
N LEU A 141 -27.58 -14.15 -12.03
CA LEU A 141 -26.93 -15.18 -11.21
C LEU A 141 -26.10 -16.15 -12.08
N SER A 142 -26.64 -16.57 -13.23
CA SER A 142 -25.95 -17.42 -14.20
C SER A 142 -24.73 -16.74 -14.82
N HIS A 143 -24.83 -15.45 -15.16
CA HIS A 143 -23.68 -14.66 -15.64
C HIS A 143 -22.63 -14.42 -14.55
N SER A 144 -23.08 -14.21 -13.31
CA SER A 144 -22.20 -14.11 -12.14
C SER A 144 -21.39 -15.40 -11.93
N TRP A 145 -22.03 -16.56 -12.07
CA TRP A 145 -21.36 -17.86 -12.00
C TRP A 145 -20.35 -18.08 -13.15
N LYS A 146 -20.69 -17.70 -14.39
CA LYS A 146 -19.75 -17.79 -15.51
C LYS A 146 -18.53 -16.89 -15.30
N THR A 147 -18.74 -15.68 -14.77
CA THR A 147 -17.67 -14.73 -14.44
C THR A 147 -16.80 -15.24 -13.28
N SER A 148 -17.36 -15.99 -12.33
CA SER A 148 -16.62 -16.57 -11.20
C SER A 148 -15.56 -17.57 -11.66
N VAL A 149 -15.84 -18.35 -12.70
CA VAL A 149 -14.87 -19.29 -13.30
C VAL A 149 -13.67 -18.53 -13.88
N HIS A 150 -13.92 -17.40 -14.54
CA HIS A 150 -12.85 -16.57 -15.10
C HIS A 150 -12.01 -15.88 -14.01
N PHE A 151 -12.62 -15.38 -12.94
CA PHE A 151 -11.88 -14.85 -11.80
C PHE A 151 -11.09 -15.92 -11.07
N SER A 152 -11.69 -17.11 -10.85
CA SER A 152 -11.00 -18.25 -10.24
C SER A 152 -9.76 -18.66 -11.03
N ALA A 153 -9.80 -18.59 -12.36
CA ALA A 153 -8.65 -18.85 -13.21
C ALA A 153 -7.61 -17.71 -13.13
N LEU A 154 -8.05 -16.45 -13.16
CA LEU A 154 -7.17 -15.28 -13.11
C LEU A 154 -6.39 -15.20 -11.80
N ILE A 155 -7.06 -15.34 -10.64
CA ILE A 155 -6.40 -15.21 -9.34
C ILE A 155 -5.42 -16.36 -9.03
N LYS A 156 -5.39 -17.41 -9.86
CA LYS A 156 -4.41 -18.51 -9.79
C LYS A 156 -3.13 -18.21 -10.56
N THR A 157 -3.13 -17.19 -11.43
CA THR A 157 -1.91 -16.77 -12.12
C THR A 157 -1.11 -15.81 -11.22
N PRO A 158 0.23 -15.93 -11.19
CA PRO A 158 1.06 -15.00 -10.42
C PRO A 158 0.79 -13.54 -10.76
N GLY A 159 0.51 -12.72 -9.76
CA GLY A 159 0.25 -11.29 -9.94
C GLY A 159 -0.39 -10.62 -8.73
N VAL A 160 -0.52 -9.30 -8.78
CA VAL A 160 -1.23 -8.51 -7.76
C VAL A 160 -2.66 -8.27 -8.23
N TRP A 161 -3.58 -9.07 -7.70
CA TRP A 161 -4.98 -9.14 -8.13
C TRP A 161 -5.95 -8.59 -7.07
N ASP A 162 -5.54 -7.59 -6.29
CA ASP A 162 -6.28 -7.11 -5.12
C ASP A 162 -7.80 -6.85 -5.35
N PRO A 163 -8.23 -6.19 -6.45
CA PRO A 163 -9.66 -5.99 -6.70
C PRO A 163 -10.40 -7.31 -6.98
N PHE A 164 -9.82 -8.19 -7.78
CA PHE A 164 -10.43 -9.46 -8.18
C PHE A 164 -10.49 -10.45 -7.02
N VAL A 165 -9.43 -10.52 -6.20
CA VAL A 165 -9.40 -11.37 -5.00
C VAL A 165 -10.49 -10.94 -4.02
N LYS A 166 -10.62 -9.63 -3.76
CA LYS A 166 -11.71 -9.11 -2.90
C LYS A 166 -13.09 -9.49 -3.42
N SER A 167 -13.37 -9.21 -4.69
CA SER A 167 -14.68 -9.53 -5.29
C SER A 167 -14.97 -11.03 -5.29
N TYR A 168 -13.96 -11.88 -5.55
CA TYR A 168 -14.15 -13.32 -5.55
C TYR A 168 -14.39 -13.87 -4.14
N VAL A 169 -13.66 -13.39 -3.15
CA VAL A 169 -13.84 -13.77 -1.74
C VAL A 169 -15.21 -13.36 -1.22
N GLU A 170 -15.65 -12.14 -1.49
CA GLU A 170 -16.98 -11.67 -1.10
C GLU A 170 -18.10 -12.50 -1.75
N MET A 171 -17.93 -12.90 -3.01
CA MET A 171 -18.85 -13.81 -3.70
C MET A 171 -18.91 -15.18 -3.00
N LEU A 172 -17.76 -15.76 -2.65
CA LEU A 172 -17.70 -17.03 -1.93
C LEU A 172 -18.36 -16.92 -0.55
N GLU A 173 -18.09 -15.83 0.18
CA GLU A 173 -18.74 -15.53 1.47
C GLU A 173 -20.26 -15.41 1.31
N PHE A 174 -20.75 -14.78 0.23
CA PHE A 174 -22.18 -14.65 -0.07
C PHE A 174 -22.86 -16.01 -0.31
N TYR A 175 -22.21 -16.92 -1.03
CA TYR A 175 -22.72 -18.28 -1.23
C TYR A 175 -22.50 -19.21 -0.02
N GLY A 176 -21.92 -18.70 1.07
CA GLY A 176 -21.63 -19.50 2.27
C GLY A 176 -20.38 -20.37 2.17
N ASP A 177 -19.59 -20.26 1.10
CA ASP A 177 -18.33 -20.98 0.92
C ASP A 177 -17.17 -20.30 1.67
N GLN A 178 -17.23 -20.39 3.00
CA GLN A 178 -16.21 -19.84 3.89
C GLN A 178 -14.85 -20.52 3.72
N ASP A 179 -14.84 -21.83 3.43
CA ASP A 179 -13.61 -22.59 3.24
C ASP A 179 -12.91 -22.20 1.93
N GLY A 180 -13.67 -22.01 0.85
CA GLY A 180 -13.18 -21.48 -0.41
C GLY A 180 -12.61 -20.08 -0.25
N ALA A 181 -13.34 -19.18 0.44
CA ALA A 181 -12.89 -17.82 0.72
C ALA A 181 -11.56 -17.81 1.49
N ARG A 182 -11.46 -18.63 2.55
CA ARG A 182 -10.23 -18.80 3.32
C ARG A 182 -9.09 -19.32 2.47
N LYS A 183 -9.33 -20.33 1.62
CA LYS A 183 -8.33 -20.94 0.76
C LYS A 183 -7.76 -19.94 -0.25
N VAL A 184 -8.62 -19.15 -0.89
CA VAL A 184 -8.20 -18.09 -1.82
C VAL A 184 -7.30 -17.08 -1.13
N LEU A 185 -7.71 -16.57 0.03
CA LEU A 185 -6.93 -15.58 0.79
C LEU A 185 -5.60 -16.14 1.30
N THR A 186 -5.59 -17.39 1.74
CA THR A 186 -4.39 -18.08 2.21
C THR A 186 -3.38 -18.25 1.09
N ASN A 187 -3.83 -18.74 -0.08
CA ASN A 187 -2.96 -18.89 -1.25
C ASN A 187 -2.42 -17.53 -1.71
N TYR A 188 -3.28 -16.52 -1.80
CA TYR A 188 -2.87 -15.19 -2.23
C TYR A 188 -1.86 -14.52 -1.27
N ALA A 189 -1.87 -14.88 0.01
CA ALA A 189 -0.94 -14.37 1.01
C ALA A 189 0.37 -15.14 1.12
N TYR A 190 0.39 -16.45 0.81
CA TYR A 190 1.51 -17.34 1.15
C TYR A 190 2.08 -18.16 0.00
N ASP A 191 1.45 -18.18 -1.17
CA ASP A 191 2.02 -18.87 -2.34
C ASP A 191 3.26 -18.11 -2.84
N GLU A 192 4.42 -18.74 -2.73
CA GLU A 192 5.74 -18.17 -3.10
C GLU A 192 5.84 -17.77 -4.57
N LYS A 193 4.94 -18.27 -5.43
CA LYS A 193 4.88 -17.86 -6.84
C LYS A 193 4.35 -16.44 -7.01
N PHE A 194 3.61 -15.93 -6.03
CA PHE A 194 3.04 -14.58 -6.08
C PHE A 194 4.05 -13.56 -5.56
N PRO A 195 4.06 -12.34 -6.13
CA PRO A 195 4.88 -11.27 -5.59
C PRO A 195 4.43 -10.92 -4.15
N SER A 196 5.39 -10.54 -3.31
CA SER A 196 5.11 -10.09 -1.94
C SER A 196 4.12 -8.93 -1.94
N ASN A 197 2.94 -9.14 -1.36
CA ASN A 197 1.86 -8.17 -1.32
C ASN A 197 1.34 -7.95 0.12
N PRO A 198 1.57 -6.78 0.73
CA PRO A 198 1.02 -6.45 2.05
C PRO A 198 -0.50 -6.58 2.15
N ASN A 199 -1.22 -6.25 1.07
CA ASN A 199 -2.68 -6.29 1.05
C ASN A 199 -3.23 -7.70 1.21
N ALA A 200 -2.54 -8.72 0.69
CA ALA A 200 -2.95 -10.11 0.82
C ALA A 200 -3.02 -10.52 2.30
N HIS A 201 -2.02 -10.16 3.11
CA HIS A 201 -2.02 -10.40 4.54
C HIS A 201 -3.10 -9.59 5.28
N ILE A 202 -3.38 -8.36 4.84
CA ILE A 202 -4.47 -7.54 5.40
C ILE A 202 -5.83 -8.19 5.16
N TYR A 203 -6.07 -8.73 3.96
CA TYR A 203 -7.33 -9.38 3.61
C TYR A 203 -7.52 -10.66 4.41
N LEU A 204 -6.49 -11.51 4.46
CA LEU A 204 -6.49 -12.72 5.25
C LEU A 204 -6.72 -12.42 6.74
N TYR A 205 -6.02 -11.42 7.30
CA TYR A 205 -6.21 -11.01 8.68
C TYR A 205 -7.66 -10.61 8.99
N ASN A 206 -8.25 -9.76 8.16
CA ASN A 206 -9.61 -9.28 8.36
C ASN A 206 -10.63 -10.42 8.25
N PHE A 207 -10.45 -11.35 7.32
CA PHE A 207 -11.27 -12.54 7.19
C PHE A 207 -11.19 -13.41 8.45
N LEU A 208 -9.98 -13.78 8.88
CA LEU A 208 -9.76 -14.59 10.08
C LEU A 208 -10.33 -13.94 11.35
N LYS A 209 -10.20 -12.61 11.46
CA LYS A 209 -10.77 -11.84 12.58
C LYS A 209 -12.30 -11.92 12.60
N ARG A 210 -12.97 -11.79 11.44
CA ARG A 210 -14.44 -11.95 11.35
C ARG A 210 -14.86 -13.39 11.66
N ALA A 211 -14.11 -14.37 11.17
CA ALA A 211 -14.31 -15.79 11.43
C ALA A 211 -13.96 -16.23 12.86
N LYS A 212 -13.53 -15.30 13.74
CA LYS A 212 -13.12 -15.57 15.12
C LYS A 212 -12.04 -16.67 15.21
N ALA A 213 -11.10 -16.64 14.27
CA ALA A 213 -10.00 -17.59 14.23
C ALA A 213 -9.16 -17.53 15.52
N PRO A 214 -8.46 -18.63 15.87
CA PRO A 214 -7.56 -18.67 16.99
C PRO A 214 -6.55 -17.52 16.96
N ARG A 215 -6.23 -16.97 18.13
CA ARG A 215 -5.31 -15.85 18.24
C ARG A 215 -3.91 -16.14 17.71
N SER A 216 -3.46 -17.39 17.78
CA SER A 216 -2.19 -17.82 17.18
C SER A 216 -2.14 -17.57 15.67
N GLU A 217 -3.24 -17.84 14.96
CA GLU A 217 -3.34 -17.58 13.53
C GLU A 217 -3.29 -16.08 13.24
N LEU A 218 -4.06 -15.28 13.99
CA LEU A 218 -4.05 -13.82 13.86
C LEU A 218 -2.65 -13.23 14.09
N LEU A 219 -1.93 -13.72 15.11
CA LEU A 219 -0.56 -13.30 15.40
C LEU A 219 0.41 -13.68 14.26
N SER A 220 0.25 -14.87 13.66
CA SER A 220 1.13 -15.31 12.56
C SER A 220 1.02 -14.39 11.33
N VAL A 221 -0.21 -14.03 10.94
CA VAL A 221 -0.46 -13.15 9.79
C VAL A 221 0.07 -11.75 10.06
N LEU A 222 -0.19 -11.21 11.25
CA LEU A 222 0.28 -9.87 11.62
C LEU A 222 1.80 -9.80 11.77
N LYS A 223 2.46 -10.89 12.19
CA LYS A 223 3.92 -10.94 12.26
C LYS A 223 4.56 -10.81 10.88
N ILE A 224 4.00 -11.47 9.87
CA ILE A 224 4.46 -11.33 8.48
C ILE A 224 4.18 -9.91 7.96
N LEU A 225 2.97 -9.40 8.20
CA LEU A 225 2.63 -8.02 7.82
C LEU A 225 3.56 -6.99 8.48
N TYR A 226 3.94 -7.21 9.75
CA TYR A 226 4.89 -6.35 10.47
C TYR A 226 6.27 -6.33 9.78
N GLN A 227 6.76 -7.49 9.32
CA GLN A 227 8.03 -7.57 8.61
C GLN A 227 8.02 -6.81 7.27
N ILE A 228 6.86 -6.77 6.60
CA ILE A 228 6.73 -6.11 5.29
C ILE A 228 6.41 -4.61 5.44
N VAL A 229 5.48 -4.25 6.34
CA VAL A 229 4.98 -2.88 6.54
C VAL A 229 4.80 -2.56 8.03
N PRO A 230 5.89 -2.22 8.74
CA PRO A 230 5.84 -1.89 10.17
C PRO A 230 5.06 -0.60 10.49
N SER A 231 4.79 0.24 9.49
CA SER A 231 4.01 1.49 9.63
C SER A 231 2.50 1.27 9.54
N HIS A 232 2.04 0.06 9.21
CA HIS A 232 0.63 -0.17 8.94
C HIS A 232 -0.23 -0.01 10.21
N LYS A 233 -1.45 0.53 10.06
CA LYS A 233 -2.38 0.77 11.18
C LYS A 233 -2.69 -0.47 12.03
N LEU A 234 -2.59 -1.67 11.45
CA LEU A 234 -2.79 -2.93 12.16
C LEU A 234 -1.69 -3.23 13.18
N MET A 235 -0.55 -2.53 13.16
CA MET A 235 0.50 -2.73 14.17
C MET A 235 0.04 -2.36 15.58
N LEU A 236 -0.90 -1.43 15.73
CA LEU A 236 -1.54 -1.17 17.03
C LEU A 236 -2.38 -2.36 17.49
N GLU A 237 -3.09 -3.00 16.57
CA GLU A 237 -3.86 -4.21 16.88
C GLU A 237 -2.93 -5.39 17.17
N PHE A 238 -1.82 -5.51 16.44
CA PHE A 238 -0.78 -6.50 16.69
C PHE A 238 -0.19 -6.36 18.08
N HIS A 239 0.18 -5.14 18.48
CA HIS A 239 0.61 -4.83 19.83
C HIS A 239 -0.43 -5.26 20.89
N LEU A 240 -1.71 -4.92 20.67
CA LEU A 240 -2.78 -5.28 21.62
C LEU A 240 -2.95 -6.79 21.75
N LEU A 241 -2.84 -7.52 20.63
CA LEU A 241 -2.84 -8.97 20.67
C LEU A 241 -1.60 -9.48 21.40
N LEU A 242 -0.39 -9.04 21.08
CA LEU A 242 0.83 -9.48 21.76
C LEU A 242 0.80 -9.23 23.27
N ARG A 243 0.36 -8.04 23.70
CA ARG A 243 0.26 -7.64 25.10
C ARG A 243 -0.65 -8.53 25.93
N LYS A 244 -1.73 -9.08 25.35
CA LYS A 244 -2.64 -10.00 26.04
C LYS A 244 -2.04 -11.40 26.21
N SER A 245 -0.79 -11.62 25.83
CA SER A 245 -0.15 -12.94 25.90
C SER A 245 0.62 -13.05 27.20
N GLU A 246 0.63 -14.25 27.77
CA GLU A 246 1.43 -14.56 28.94
C GLU A 246 2.91 -14.76 28.58
N LYS A 247 3.22 -14.99 27.29
CA LYS A 247 4.59 -15.20 26.81
C LYS A 247 5.41 -13.91 26.91
N GLU A 248 6.57 -14.01 27.55
CA GLU A 248 7.52 -12.90 27.68
C GLU A 248 8.00 -12.38 26.32
N GLU A 249 8.33 -13.28 25.40
CA GLU A 249 8.73 -12.95 24.02
C GLU A 249 7.69 -12.09 23.29
N HIS A 250 6.41 -12.40 23.47
CA HIS A 250 5.33 -11.61 22.89
C HIS A 250 5.27 -10.21 23.51
N ARG A 251 5.50 -10.08 24.82
CA ARG A 251 5.52 -8.77 25.49
C ARG A 251 6.70 -7.92 25.01
N LYS A 252 7.88 -8.53 24.87
CA LYS A 252 9.07 -7.87 24.30
C LYS A 252 8.80 -7.40 22.86
N LEU A 253 8.33 -8.29 21.99
CA LEU A 253 7.94 -7.95 20.61
C LEU A 253 6.85 -6.86 20.56
N GLY A 254 5.92 -6.88 21.51
CA GLY A 254 4.88 -5.86 21.62
C GLY A 254 5.44 -4.45 21.88
N LEU A 255 6.61 -4.33 22.51
CA LEU A 255 7.31 -3.07 22.70
C LEU A 255 8.03 -2.66 21.40
N GLU A 256 8.78 -3.59 20.80
CA GLU A 256 9.49 -3.43 19.53
C GLU A 256 8.57 -2.91 18.42
N VAL A 257 7.36 -3.49 18.30
CA VAL A 257 6.33 -3.08 17.32
C VAL A 257 5.95 -1.60 17.50
N LEU A 258 5.82 -1.12 18.73
CA LEU A 258 5.43 0.28 18.99
C LEU A 258 6.57 1.26 18.68
N PHE A 259 7.82 0.90 19.01
CA PHE A 259 8.98 1.68 18.60
C PHE A 259 9.08 1.74 17.07
N SER A 260 9.01 0.58 16.41
CA SER A 260 9.09 0.46 14.96
C SER A 260 7.99 1.23 14.25
N LEU A 261 6.75 1.19 14.75
CA LEU A 261 5.64 1.96 14.19
C LEU A 261 5.93 3.47 14.20
N LEU A 262 6.55 3.97 15.27
CA LEU A 262 6.82 5.39 15.46
C LEU A 262 8.07 5.87 14.72
N ASP A 263 8.90 4.96 14.19
CA ASP A 263 10.03 5.32 13.34
C ASP A 263 9.59 5.97 12.01
N PHE A 264 8.34 5.74 11.59
CA PHE A 264 7.81 6.25 10.33
C PHE A 264 7.16 7.62 10.49
N ALA A 265 7.49 8.54 9.58
CA ALA A 265 7.01 9.93 9.58
C ALA A 265 5.48 10.03 9.63
N GLY A 266 4.76 9.17 8.91
CA GLY A 266 3.30 9.13 8.87
C GLY A 266 2.64 8.81 10.22
N CYS A 267 3.38 8.26 11.19
CA CYS A 267 2.88 7.89 12.50
C CYS A 267 3.26 8.89 13.60
N THR A 268 4.12 9.87 13.30
CA THR A 268 4.68 10.83 14.28
C THR A 268 3.62 11.66 15.01
N LYS A 269 2.46 11.89 14.40
CA LYS A 269 1.32 12.65 14.95
C LYS A 269 0.20 11.76 15.49
N SER A 270 0.37 10.43 15.49
CA SER A 270 -0.63 9.49 15.98
C SER A 270 -0.67 9.48 17.52
N VAL A 271 -1.63 10.20 18.11
CA VAL A 271 -1.85 10.20 19.57
C VAL A 271 -2.01 8.78 20.12
N THR A 272 -2.75 7.94 19.41
CA THR A 272 -3.00 6.54 19.83
C THR A 272 -1.70 5.75 19.92
N ALA A 273 -0.80 5.89 18.94
CA ALA A 273 0.49 5.19 18.96
C ALA A 273 1.37 5.67 20.13
N TRP A 274 1.46 6.99 20.33
CA TRP A 274 2.22 7.55 21.45
C TRP A 274 1.65 7.18 22.82
N ARG A 275 0.32 7.17 22.95
CA ARG A 275 -0.35 6.73 24.18
C ARG A 275 -0.12 5.25 24.46
N CYS A 276 -0.16 4.40 23.44
CA CYS A 276 0.20 2.98 23.54
C CYS A 276 1.64 2.82 24.01
N LEU A 277 2.60 3.51 23.37
CA LEU A 277 4.01 3.46 23.76
C LEU A 277 4.21 3.97 25.18
N ALA A 278 3.68 5.13 25.54
CA ALA A 278 3.81 5.71 26.88
C ALA A 278 3.28 4.78 27.97
N SER A 279 2.09 4.23 27.76
CA SER A 279 1.48 3.29 28.71
C SER A 279 2.29 2.01 28.83
N TYR A 280 2.71 1.43 27.71
CA TYR A 280 3.41 0.16 27.70
C TYR A 280 4.84 0.29 28.24
N LEU A 281 5.56 1.33 27.85
CA LEU A 281 6.87 1.68 28.38
C LEU A 281 6.85 1.79 29.91
N ARG A 282 5.83 2.45 30.47
CA ARG A 282 5.65 2.54 31.93
C ARG A 282 5.46 1.17 32.57
N GLN A 283 4.62 0.31 31.99
CA GLN A 283 4.36 -1.04 32.51
C GLN A 283 5.62 -1.91 32.47
N THR A 284 6.36 -1.87 31.36
CA THR A 284 7.62 -2.60 31.18
C THR A 284 8.66 -2.19 32.23
N LEU A 285 8.81 -0.89 32.48
CA LEU A 285 9.75 -0.37 33.48
C LEU A 285 9.30 -0.66 34.92
N MET A 286 7.99 -0.64 35.19
CA MET A 286 7.43 -1.06 36.48
C MET A 286 7.68 -2.55 36.76
N ALA A 287 7.70 -3.37 35.72
CA ALA A 287 8.02 -4.79 35.79
C ALA A 287 9.54 -5.08 35.77
N ASN A 288 10.38 -4.04 35.92
CA ASN A 288 11.84 -4.14 35.98
C ASN A 288 12.50 -4.68 34.69
N HIS A 289 11.86 -4.55 33.53
CA HIS A 289 12.40 -4.98 32.24
C HIS A 289 13.14 -3.83 31.53
N LEU A 290 14.13 -3.23 32.21
CA LEU A 290 14.93 -2.13 31.66
C LEU A 290 15.69 -2.54 30.39
N GLY A 291 16.22 -3.76 30.36
CA GLY A 291 17.00 -4.27 29.22
C GLY A 291 16.23 -4.24 27.91
N TRP A 292 14.93 -4.59 27.92
CA TRP A 292 14.10 -4.56 26.70
C TRP A 292 13.95 -3.14 26.15
N VAL A 293 13.80 -2.15 27.04
CA VAL A 293 13.69 -0.75 26.63
C VAL A 293 15.03 -0.26 26.07
N GLN A 294 16.14 -0.64 26.68
CA GLN A 294 17.47 -0.23 26.23
C GLN A 294 17.80 -0.81 24.85
N GLU A 295 17.47 -2.08 24.61
CA GLU A 295 17.67 -2.74 23.32
C GLU A 295 16.94 -2.01 22.18
N GLU A 296 15.67 -1.65 22.39
CA GLU A 296 14.90 -0.88 21.40
C GLU A 296 15.39 0.57 21.28
N TRP A 297 15.85 1.16 22.38
CA TRP A 297 16.24 2.56 22.41
C TRP A 297 17.61 2.82 21.77
N GLU A 298 18.55 1.89 21.87
CA GLU A 298 19.95 2.14 21.52
C GLU A 298 20.13 2.47 20.02
N SER A 299 19.40 1.77 19.14
CA SER A 299 19.39 2.05 17.69
C SER A 299 18.77 3.40 17.32
N ARG A 300 17.98 3.99 18.23
CA ARG A 300 17.18 5.21 18.02
C ARG A 300 17.78 6.45 18.67
N ARG A 301 18.69 6.27 19.63
CA ARG A 301 19.27 7.32 20.47
C ARG A 301 19.86 8.50 19.69
N ASN A 302 20.42 8.25 18.51
CA ASN A 302 21.11 9.28 17.72
C ASN A 302 20.18 10.11 16.83
N TRP A 303 18.94 9.66 16.56
CA TRP A 303 18.07 10.31 15.58
C TRP A 303 16.64 10.59 16.09
N TRP A 304 16.06 9.77 16.98
CA TRP A 304 14.78 10.07 17.63
C TRP A 304 14.74 11.45 18.32
N PRO A 305 15.81 11.94 18.98
CA PRO A 305 15.79 13.26 19.61
C PRO A 305 15.50 14.40 18.63
N THR A 306 16.12 14.36 17.45
CA THR A 306 15.91 15.36 16.40
C THR A 306 14.57 15.14 15.71
N PHE A 307 14.24 13.88 15.44
CA PHE A 307 13.06 13.48 14.67
C PHE A 307 11.75 13.72 15.43
N HIS A 308 11.68 13.40 16.72
CA HIS A 308 10.46 13.51 17.53
C HIS A 308 10.51 14.57 18.62
N PHE A 309 11.69 14.82 19.20
CA PHE A 309 11.81 15.54 20.48
C PHE A 309 12.59 16.86 20.37
N SER A 310 12.56 17.49 19.20
CA SER A 310 13.14 18.80 18.99
C SER A 310 12.32 19.88 19.71
N TYR A 311 12.95 21.02 19.99
CA TYR A 311 12.23 22.17 20.57
C TYR A 311 11.15 22.71 19.63
N PHE A 312 11.38 22.62 18.32
CA PHE A 312 10.39 22.95 17.29
C PHE A 312 9.15 22.05 17.42
N TRP A 313 9.35 20.73 17.50
CA TRP A 313 8.24 19.79 17.66
C TRP A 313 7.48 20.00 18.97
N ALA A 314 8.17 20.30 20.06
CA ALA A 314 7.53 20.60 21.34
C ALA A 314 6.53 21.77 21.25
N LYS A 315 6.88 22.82 20.47
CA LYS A 315 6.00 23.96 20.22
C LYS A 315 4.82 23.61 19.31
N SER A 316 5.10 22.96 18.17
CA SER A 316 4.07 22.56 17.19
C SER A 316 3.07 21.59 17.82
N ASP A 317 3.55 20.51 18.44
CA ASP A 317 2.71 19.50 19.06
C ASP A 317 1.85 20.11 20.18
N TRP A 318 2.42 20.98 21.04
CA TRP A 318 1.63 21.63 22.10
C TRP A 318 0.51 22.53 21.56
N LYS A 319 0.76 23.21 20.44
CA LYS A 319 -0.22 24.09 19.79
C LYS A 319 -1.32 23.29 19.10
N GLU A 320 -0.95 22.23 18.39
CA GLU A 320 -1.86 21.42 17.58
C GLU A 320 -2.65 20.40 18.41
N ASP A 321 -1.96 19.66 19.29
CA ASP A 321 -2.55 18.57 20.06
C ASP A 321 -1.82 18.39 21.41
N LYS A 322 -2.45 18.91 22.47
CA LYS A 322 -1.90 18.87 23.83
C LYS A 322 -1.77 17.44 24.39
N ASP A 323 -2.63 16.53 23.98
CA ASP A 323 -2.56 15.13 24.41
C ASP A 323 -1.38 14.42 23.74
N LEU A 324 -1.18 14.63 22.43
CA LEU A 324 0.02 14.18 21.72
C LEU A 324 1.29 14.70 22.42
N ALA A 325 1.30 16.00 22.69
CA ALA A 325 2.45 16.66 23.30
C ALA A 325 2.78 16.08 24.68
N TYR A 326 1.75 15.76 25.47
CA TYR A 326 1.90 15.15 26.78
C TYR A 326 2.45 13.71 26.70
N GLU A 327 1.92 12.86 25.83
CA GLU A 327 2.41 11.48 25.69
C GLU A 327 3.87 11.46 25.20
N LYS A 328 4.20 12.29 24.21
CA LYS A 328 5.59 12.48 23.75
C LYS A 328 6.50 13.01 24.86
N ALA A 329 6.02 13.94 25.69
CA ALA A 329 6.82 14.45 26.81
C ALA A 329 7.14 13.35 27.82
N PHE A 330 6.17 12.48 28.15
CA PHE A 330 6.41 11.34 29.04
C PHE A 330 7.46 10.38 28.45
N VAL A 331 7.33 10.03 27.16
CA VAL A 331 8.29 9.14 26.48
C VAL A 331 9.68 9.80 26.42
N ALA A 332 9.76 11.06 25.98
CA ALA A 332 11.01 11.82 25.93
C ALA A 332 11.68 11.92 27.31
N GLY A 333 10.92 12.24 28.36
CA GLY A 333 11.45 12.31 29.72
C GLY A 333 11.95 10.95 30.22
N THR A 334 11.27 9.87 29.85
CA THR A 334 11.68 8.50 30.20
C THR A 334 12.97 8.10 29.49
N LEU A 335 13.05 8.29 28.17
CA LEU A 335 14.15 7.83 27.31
C LEU A 335 15.38 8.75 27.30
N LEU A 336 15.17 10.08 27.33
CA LEU A 336 16.23 11.10 27.26
C LEU A 336 16.52 11.78 28.60
N GLY A 337 15.73 11.48 29.63
CA GLY A 337 15.85 12.09 30.94
C GLY A 337 15.23 13.48 31.05
N LYS A 338 15.27 14.02 32.26
CA LYS A 338 14.61 15.29 32.65
C LYS A 338 15.20 16.53 31.97
N GLY A 339 16.43 16.44 31.48
CA GLY A 339 17.15 17.52 30.79
C GLY A 339 16.71 17.74 29.34
N CYS A 340 15.93 16.82 28.76
CA CYS A 340 15.47 16.91 27.37
C CYS A 340 14.70 18.23 27.11
N LYS A 341 15.01 18.88 25.98
CA LYS A 341 14.42 20.18 25.59
C LYS A 341 12.90 20.06 25.43
N TYR A 342 12.42 18.99 24.82
CA TYR A 342 10.99 18.73 24.63
C TYR A 342 10.27 18.61 25.98
N PHE A 343 10.76 17.73 26.85
CA PHE A 343 10.17 17.52 28.18
C PHE A 343 10.15 18.81 29.01
N ARG A 344 11.26 19.56 29.04
CA ARG A 344 11.34 20.85 29.75
C ARG A 344 10.37 21.89 29.20
N TYR A 345 10.18 21.95 27.88
CA TYR A 345 9.23 22.89 27.28
C TYR A 345 7.80 22.61 27.75
N ILE A 346 7.38 21.35 27.70
CA ILE A 346 6.02 20.94 28.09
C ILE A 346 5.79 21.14 29.59
N LEU A 347 6.79 20.89 30.45
CA LEU A 347 6.69 21.17 31.89
C LEU A 347 6.50 22.65 32.24
N LYS A 348 6.94 23.57 31.38
CA LYS A 348 6.82 25.02 31.60
C LYS A 348 5.47 25.58 31.16
N GLN A 349 4.69 24.81 30.40
CA GLN A 349 3.39 25.28 29.95
C GLN A 349 2.40 25.27 31.12
N ASP A 350 1.80 26.43 31.39
CA ASP A 350 0.75 26.53 32.39
C ASP A 350 -0.60 26.20 31.74
N HIS A 351 -1.25 25.15 32.24
CA HIS A 351 -2.58 24.76 31.82
C HIS A 351 -3.29 24.10 33.00
N GLN A 352 -4.35 24.74 33.49
CA GLN A 352 -5.01 24.36 34.73
C GLN A 352 -5.44 22.89 34.73
N ASP A 353 -6.01 22.40 33.62
CA ASP A 353 -6.49 21.01 33.48
C ASP A 353 -5.37 19.97 33.41
N LEU A 354 -4.19 20.35 32.89
CA LEU A 354 -3.06 19.43 32.72
C LEU A 354 -2.10 19.46 33.91
N ARG A 355 -2.24 20.42 34.84
CA ARG A 355 -1.32 20.59 35.98
C ARG A 355 -1.20 19.32 36.84
N LYS A 356 -2.30 18.61 37.08
CA LYS A 356 -2.30 17.31 37.80
C LYS A 356 -1.57 16.23 37.00
N LYS A 357 -1.88 16.10 35.70
CA LYS A 357 -1.22 15.16 34.78
C LYS A 357 0.29 15.43 34.70
N ILE A 358 0.71 16.68 34.54
CA ILE A 358 2.12 17.11 34.48
C ILE A 358 2.87 16.74 35.77
N LYS A 359 2.27 16.96 36.94
CA LYS A 359 2.87 16.54 38.23
C LYS A 359 3.06 15.01 38.29
N GLN A 360 2.06 14.24 37.86
CA GLN A 360 2.13 12.79 37.81
C GLN A 360 3.20 12.30 36.82
N MET A 361 3.24 12.89 35.62
CA MET A 361 4.27 12.62 34.61
C MET A 361 5.67 12.86 35.17
N LYS A 362 5.89 14.02 35.82
CA LYS A 362 7.16 14.36 36.45
C LYS A 362 7.57 13.28 37.45
N LYS A 363 6.66 12.87 38.36
CA LYS A 363 6.93 11.81 39.36
C LYS A 363 7.28 10.49 38.69
N SER A 364 6.55 10.07 37.67
CA SER A 364 6.81 8.83 36.93
C SER A 364 8.17 8.86 36.23
N VAL A 365 8.50 9.96 35.54
CA VAL A 365 9.81 10.14 34.90
C VAL A 365 10.95 10.14 35.92
N ARG A 366 10.74 10.70 37.13
CA ARG A 366 11.77 10.61 38.19
C ARG A 366 12.06 9.17 38.60
N ARG A 367 11.06 8.30 38.58
CA ARG A 367 11.16 6.91 39.08
C ARG A 367 11.61 5.93 38.01
N TYR A 368 11.21 6.13 36.76
CA TYR A 368 11.36 5.14 35.69
C TYR A 368 12.21 5.61 34.51
N SER A 369 12.89 6.77 34.58
CA SER A 369 13.79 7.16 33.49
C SER A 369 14.94 6.16 33.34
N ILE A 370 15.26 5.81 32.09
CA ILE A 370 16.39 4.92 31.76
C ILE A 370 17.73 5.66 31.83
N VAL A 371 17.70 7.00 31.87
CA VAL A 371 18.86 7.84 32.07
C VAL A 371 19.05 8.03 33.56
N LYS A 372 20.16 7.52 34.10
CA LYS A 372 20.52 7.73 35.51
C LYS A 372 20.64 9.23 35.77
N PRO A 373 20.13 9.74 36.91
CA PRO A 373 20.47 11.10 37.31
C PRO A 373 21.99 11.21 37.40
N ALA A 374 22.56 12.31 36.88
CA ALA A 374 23.94 12.65 37.22
C ALA A 374 24.03 12.63 38.75
N VAL A 375 25.00 11.88 39.27
CA VAL A 375 25.36 11.98 40.68
C VAL A 375 25.89 13.40 40.82
N ASP A 376 25.14 14.24 41.53
CA ASP A 376 25.50 15.62 41.83
C ASP A 376 26.81 15.65 42.65
#